data_AF-A0A5K0W4J5-F1
#
_entry.id   AF-A0A5K0W4J5-F1
#
_cell.length_a   1.000
_cell.length_b   1.000
_cell.length_c   1.000
_cell.angle_alpha   90.00
_cell.angle_beta   90.00
_cell.angle_gamma   90.00
#
_symmetry.space_group_name_H-M   'P 1'
#
loop_
_entity.id
_entity.type
_entity.pdbx_description
1 polymer ?
#
loop_
_entity_poly.entity_id
_entity_poly.type
_entity_poly.pdbx_seq_one_letter_code
_entity_poly.pdbx_strand_id
1 'polypeptide(L)' 'MVVESCRGDVALMEMVDSIQRLGVAYQFQKEIMGVVEKISRSEDEGSCEDRSLHHVSLRFRLLRQHGRDVSP' A
#
# COMPACT_ATOMS: atom_id res chain seq x y z
N MET A 1 -11.59 -16.87 12.68
CA MET A 1 -12.44 -15.87 11.99
C MET A 1 -11.56 -14.66 11.70
N VAL A 2 -10.93 -14.62 10.53
CA VAL A 2 -10.19 -13.46 10.00
C VAL A 2 -10.21 -13.60 8.49
N VAL A 3 -11.36 -13.29 7.91
CA VAL A 3 -11.57 -13.22 6.46
C VAL A 3 -11.98 -11.80 6.11
N GLU A 4 -11.13 -10.81 6.43
CA GLU A 4 -11.34 -9.40 6.01
C GLU A 4 -10.01 -8.62 5.78
N SER A 5 -8.86 -9.27 5.52
CA SER A 5 -7.58 -8.52 5.51
C SER A 5 -7.18 -7.90 4.16
N CYS A 6 -7.51 -8.50 3.02
CA CYS A 6 -7.00 -8.03 1.72
C CYS A 6 -7.70 -6.78 1.16
N ARG A 7 -9.02 -6.74 1.25
CA ARG A 7 -9.82 -5.68 0.60
C ARG A 7 -9.65 -4.33 1.30
N GLY A 8 -9.41 -4.35 2.61
CA GLY A 8 -9.09 -3.15 3.39
C GLY A 8 -7.72 -2.56 3.03
N ASP A 9 -6.73 -3.41 2.74
CA ASP A 9 -5.38 -2.95 2.37
C ASP A 9 -5.35 -2.31 0.97
N VAL A 10 -6.15 -2.84 0.03
CA VAL A 10 -6.34 -2.21 -1.29
C VAL A 10 -6.96 -0.82 -1.16
N ALA A 11 -8.02 -0.68 -0.37
CA ALA A 11 -8.71 0.60 -0.18
C ALA A 11 -7.79 1.64 0.50
N LEU A 12 -6.95 1.21 1.46
CA LEU A 12 -5.97 2.09 2.09
C LEU A 12 -4.92 2.59 1.08
N MET A 13 -4.46 1.72 0.20
CA MET A 13 -3.52 2.10 -0.86
C MET A 13 -4.12 3.09 -1.87
N GLU A 14 -5.37 2.88 -2.29
CA GLU A 14 -6.09 3.82 -3.15
C GLU A 14 -6.31 5.19 -2.48
N MET A 15 -6.56 5.19 -1.16
CA MET A 15 -6.68 6.42 -0.38
C MET A 15 -5.35 7.17 -0.32
N VAL A 16 -4.24 6.47 -0.06
CA VAL A 16 -2.89 7.07 -0.08
C VAL A 16 -2.59 7.66 -1.45
N ASP A 17 -2.88 6.92 -2.53
CA ASP A 17 -2.70 7.40 -3.89
C ASP A 17 -3.50 8.68 -4.16
N SER A 18 -4.76 8.71 -3.74
CA SER A 18 -5.65 9.87 -3.89
C SER A 18 -5.09 11.08 -3.15
N ILE A 19 -4.65 10.91 -1.90
CA ILE A 19 -4.05 11.97 -1.08
C ILE A 19 -2.76 12.52 -1.70
N GLN A 20 -1.90 11.64 -2.24
CA GLN A 20 -0.69 12.04 -2.94
C GLN A 20 -0.99 12.81 -4.22
N ARG A 21 -1.98 12.37 -5.02
CA ARG A 21 -2.42 13.06 -6.25
C ARG A 21 -3.07 14.41 -5.97
N LEU A 22 -3.73 14.56 -4.83
CA LEU A 22 -4.29 15.83 -4.36
C LEU A 22 -3.22 16.81 -3.85
N GLY A 23 -1.96 16.38 -3.69
CA GLY A 23 -0.88 17.24 -3.21
C GLY A 23 -0.95 17.59 -1.72
N VAL A 24 -1.80 16.90 -0.95
CA VAL A 24 -1.99 17.15 0.50
C VAL A 24 -1.32 16.09 1.39
N ALA A 25 -0.56 15.18 0.80
CA ALA A 25 0.15 14.11 1.51
C ALA A 25 1.09 14.58 2.61
N TYR A 26 1.59 15.82 2.55
CA TYR A 26 2.45 16.38 3.60
C TYR A 26 1.76 16.50 4.96
N GLN A 27 0.42 16.58 4.99
CA GLN A 27 -0.36 16.64 6.23
C GLN A 27 -0.51 15.27 6.90
N PHE A 28 -0.32 14.18 6.14
CA PHE A 28 -0.59 12.80 6.55
C PHE A 28 0.66 11.92 6.49
N GLN A 29 1.86 12.51 6.59
CA GLN A 29 3.12 11.78 6.39
C GLN A 29 3.26 10.57 7.33
N LYS A 30 2.82 10.69 8.59
CA LYS A 30 2.92 9.62 9.58
C LYS A 30 1.98 8.46 9.25
N GLU A 31 0.74 8.79 8.89
CA GLU A 31 -0.30 7.84 8.51
C GLU A 31 0.10 7.10 7.24
N ILE A 32 0.57 7.83 6.23
CA ILE A 32 1.06 7.26 4.96
C ILE A 32 2.23 6.31 5.22
N MET A 33 3.20 6.70 6.05
CA MET A 33 4.34 5.84 6.38
C MET A 33 3.90 4.55 7.08
N GLY A 34 2.94 4.62 8.01
CA GLY A 34 2.37 3.44 8.67
C GLY A 34 1.64 2.50 7.69
N VAL A 35 0.90 3.06 6.73
CA VAL A 35 0.25 2.29 5.67
C VAL A 35 1.28 1.59 4.78
N VAL A 36 2.30 2.33 4.32
CA VAL A 36 3.40 1.79 3.50
C VAL A 36 4.13 0.65 4.21
N GLU A 37 4.41 0.80 5.50
CA GLU A 37 5.04 -0.25 6.30
C GLU A 37 4.16 -1.50 6.47
N LYS A 38 2.85 -1.30 6.68
CA LYS A 38 1.89 -2.41 6.74
C LYS A 38 1.86 -3.19 5.42
N ILE A 39 1.86 -2.49 4.29
CA ILE A 39 1.87 -3.08 2.96
C ILE A 39 3.16 -3.86 2.73
N SER A 40 4.33 -3.29 3.09
CA SER A 40 5.61 -4.01 2.99
C SER A 40 5.56 -5.35 3.73
N ARG A 41 5.14 -5.36 5.00
CA ARG A 41 5.07 -6.58 5.83
C ARG A 41 4.07 -7.61 5.30
N SER A 42 2.98 -7.17 4.67
CA SER A 42 1.99 -8.08 4.09
C SER A 42 2.50 -8.94 2.91
N GLU A 43 3.62 -8.57 2.26
CA GLU A 43 4.26 -9.42 1.24
C GLU A 43 4.97 -10.62 1.85
N ASP A 44 5.66 -10.40 2.97
CA ASP A 44 6.45 -11.44 3.65
C ASP A 44 5.56 -12.56 4.22
N GLU A 45 4.31 -12.23 4.56
CA GLU A 45 3.33 -13.16 5.11
C GLU A 45 2.49 -13.89 4.05
N GLY A 46 2.72 -13.63 2.75
CA GLY A 46 2.07 -14.35 1.65
C GLY A 46 0.54 -14.22 1.61
N SER A 47 -0.05 -13.24 2.30
CA SER A 47 -1.44 -13.30 2.76
C SER A 47 -2.49 -12.73 1.80
N CYS A 48 -2.12 -12.40 0.55
CA CYS A 48 -3.09 -11.87 -0.42
C CYS A 48 -2.96 -12.49 -1.81
N GLU A 49 -3.89 -13.39 -2.12
CA GLU A 49 -4.07 -14.00 -3.44
C GLU A 49 -4.80 -13.10 -4.43
N ASP A 50 -5.38 -11.97 -3.97
CA ASP A 50 -6.04 -11.00 -4.86
C ASP A 50 -5.00 -10.07 -5.52
N ARG A 51 -4.17 -10.69 -6.36
CA ARG A 51 -3.09 -10.06 -7.14
C ARG A 51 -3.64 -9.41 -8.40
N SER A 52 -4.65 -8.56 -8.27
CA SER A 52 -5.04 -7.74 -9.42
C SER A 52 -3.81 -6.95 -9.89
N LEU A 53 -3.62 -6.84 -11.21
CA LEU A 53 -2.52 -6.05 -11.77
C LEU A 53 -2.55 -4.61 -11.22
N HIS A 54 -3.75 -4.09 -10.96
CA HIS A 54 -3.94 -2.80 -10.32
C HIS A 54 -3.30 -2.76 -8.92
N HIS A 55 -3.61 -3.72 -8.06
CA HIS A 55 -3.07 -3.82 -6.71
C HIS A 55 -1.53 -3.93 -6.71
N VAL A 56 -0.98 -4.84 -7.51
CA VAL A 56 0.47 -5.06 -7.60
C VAL A 56 1.19 -3.82 -8.11
N SER A 57 0.66 -3.18 -9.17
CA SER A 57 1.28 -1.98 -9.75
C SER A 57 1.20 -0.78 -8.82
N LEU A 58 0.07 -0.59 -8.13
CA LEU A 58 -0.11 0.53 -7.21
C LEU A 58 0.79 0.39 -5.98
N ARG A 59 0.88 -0.82 -5.43
CA ARG A 59 1.82 -1.17 -4.39
C ARG A 59 3.28 -0.90 -4.78
N PHE A 60 3.71 -1.45 -5.92
CA PHE A 60 5.10 -1.28 -6.39
C PHE A 60 5.49 0.19 -6.49
N ARG A 61 4.56 1.01 -7.01
CA ARG A 61 4.75 2.46 -7.10
C ARG A 61 4.87 3.11 -5.72
N LEU A 62 3.97 2.80 -4.78
CA LEU A 62 4.00 3.36 -3.43
C LEU A 62 5.30 3.00 -2.70
N LEU A 63 5.75 1.75 -2.78
CA LEU A 63 6.99 1.30 -2.15
C LEU A 63 8.22 2.03 -2.70
N ARG A 64 8.33 2.17 -4.03
CA ARG A 64 9.44 2.92 -4.65
C ARG A 64 9.43 4.40 -4.30
N GLN A 65 8.26 5.02 -4.22
CA GLN A 65 8.15 6.43 -3.84
C GLN A 65 8.64 6.69 -2.43
N HIS A 66 8.50 5.71 -1.53
CA HIS A 66 8.93 5.81 -0.14
C HIS A 66 10.30 5.16 0.13
N GLY A 67 11.05 4.83 -0.92
CA GLY A 67 12.42 4.30 -0.82
C GLY A 67 12.51 2.90 -0.20
N ARG A 68 11.46 2.08 -0.35
CA ARG A 68 11.49 0.66 0.04
C ARG A 68 12.08 -0.17 -1.09
N ASP A 69 12.96 -1.11 -0.73
CA ASP A 69 13.52 -2.07 -1.67
C ASP A 69 12.43 -3.04 -2.12
N VAL A 70 12.16 -3.04 -3.43
CA VAL A 70 11.23 -3.96 -4.08
C VAL A 70 11.94 -4.63 -5.24
N SER A 71 11.80 -5.95 -5.34
CA SER A 71 12.31 -6.67 -6.50
C SER A 71 11.48 -6.33 -7.75
N PRO A 72 12.11 -6.25 -8.94
CA PRO A 72 11.40 -6.09 -10.21
C PRO A 72 10.40 -7.21 -10.51
#